data_AF-A0A938LD68-F1
#
_entry.id   AF-A0A938LD68-F1
#
_cell.length_a   1.000
_cell.length_b   1.000
_cell.length_c   1.000
_cell.angle_alpha   90.00
_cell.angle_beta   90.00
_cell.angle_gamma   90.00
#
_symmetry.space_group_name_H-M   'P 1'
#
loop_
_entity.id
_entity.type
_entity.pdbx_description
1 polymer ?
#
loop_
_entity_poly.entity_id
_entity_poly.type
_entity_poly.pdbx_seq_one_letter_code
_entity_poly.pdbx_strand_id
1 'polypeptide(L)'
;MARSEPAFRLGPFRFLATHIEIQGRPNVEAWLEPLAFALWCQRASPWWIGDLLNAGDERFGEAFSQACEGLISGEQLQRYESIARRVPQANRRAALSWSAHAAVARLSGDLQREVLELAERHGWDSVELRRRARAAQQGEPWRPDPGQG
;
A
#
# COMPACT_ATOMS: atom_id res chain seq x y z
N MET A 1 -9.79 7.04 -32.03
CA MET A 1 -8.74 7.96 -31.54
C MET A 1 -7.86 7.19 -30.57
N ALA A 2 -6.57 7.06 -30.84
CA ALA A 2 -5.64 6.49 -29.86
C ALA A 2 -5.68 7.40 -28.62
N ARG A 3 -6.07 6.87 -27.46
CA ARG A 3 -5.94 7.61 -26.20
C ARG A 3 -4.45 7.84 -26.00
N SER A 4 -4.02 9.10 -26.06
CA SER A 4 -2.67 9.46 -25.65
C SER A 4 -2.42 8.90 -24.25
N GLU A 5 -1.29 8.23 -24.07
CA GLU A 5 -0.91 7.66 -22.77
C GLU A 5 -0.96 8.77 -21.71
N PRO A 6 -1.66 8.57 -20.58
CA PRO A 6 -1.71 9.56 -19.52
C PRO A 6 -0.28 9.82 -19.04
N ALA A 7 0.11 11.09 -19.03
CA ALA A 7 1.42 11.50 -18.56
C ALA A 7 1.26 12.57 -17.48
N PHE A 8 2.02 12.42 -16.40
CA PHE A 8 2.12 13.39 -15.33
C PHE A 8 3.47 14.12 -15.43
N ARG A 9 3.53 15.40 -15.08
CA ARG A 9 4.78 16.16 -15.08
C ARG A 9 5.06 16.76 -13.72
N LEU A 10 6.31 16.68 -13.30
CA LEU A 10 6.85 17.38 -12.15
C LEU A 10 8.15 18.07 -12.57
N GLY A 11 8.09 19.38 -12.77
CA GLY A 11 9.19 20.14 -13.35
C GLY A 11 9.63 19.56 -14.71
N PRO A 12 10.94 19.32 -14.94
CA PRO A 12 11.44 18.76 -16.19
C PRO A 12 11.22 17.24 -16.34
N PHE A 13 10.60 16.57 -15.36
CA PHE A 13 10.38 15.14 -15.35
C PHE A 13 8.96 14.81 -15.80
N ARG A 14 8.83 14.01 -16.85
CA ARG A 14 7.54 13.49 -17.34
C ARG A 14 7.44 12.00 -17.04
N PHE A 15 6.48 11.65 -16.20
CA PHE A 15 6.17 10.29 -15.79
C PHE A 15 5.24 9.64 -16.81
N LEU A 16 5.67 8.48 -17.32
CA LEU A 16 4.94 7.59 -18.23
C LEU A 16 4.77 6.22 -17.53
N ALA A 17 4.00 5.29 -18.11
CA ALA A 17 3.67 4.05 -17.41
C ALA A 17 4.89 3.16 -17.12
N THR A 18 5.94 3.26 -17.94
CA THR A 18 7.12 2.36 -17.87
C THR A 18 8.45 3.08 -17.70
N HIS A 19 8.48 4.41 -17.85
CA HIS A 19 9.71 5.20 -17.78
C HIS A 19 9.44 6.67 -17.46
N ILE A 20 10.51 7.45 -17.30
CA ILE A 20 10.46 8.91 -17.11
C ILE A 20 11.28 9.56 -18.23
N GLU A 21 10.71 10.58 -18.89
CA GLU A 21 11.46 11.47 -19.78
C GLU A 21 11.96 12.68 -18.98
N ILE A 22 13.23 13.06 -19.17
CA ILE A 22 13.85 14.18 -18.47
C ILE A 22 14.23 15.26 -19.48
N GLN A 23 13.69 16.46 -19.31
CA GLN A 23 14.00 17.60 -20.17
C GLN A 23 15.22 18.37 -19.66
N GLY A 24 16.20 18.59 -20.54
CA GLY A 24 17.41 19.35 -20.22
C GLY A 24 18.38 18.58 -19.31
N ARG A 25 19.05 19.32 -18.41
CA ARG A 25 20.06 18.78 -17.47
C ARG A 25 19.81 19.30 -16.05
N PRO A 26 18.75 18.84 -15.38
CA PRO A 26 18.44 19.26 -14.01
C PRO A 26 19.58 18.91 -13.03
N ASN A 27 19.85 19.81 -12.09
CA ASN A 27 20.79 19.57 -10.99
C ASN A 27 20.23 18.56 -9.98
N VAL A 28 21.06 18.01 -9.10
CA VAL A 28 20.67 16.94 -8.15
C VAL A 28 19.46 17.32 -7.29
N GLU A 29 19.35 18.58 -6.84
CA GLU A 29 18.23 19.04 -6.01
C GLU A 29 16.88 18.86 -6.71
N ALA A 30 16.81 19.14 -8.01
CA ALA A 30 15.60 18.97 -8.81
C ALA A 30 15.15 17.50 -8.96
N TRP A 31 15.99 16.51 -8.62
CA TRP A 31 15.64 15.09 -8.66
C TRP A 31 14.95 14.61 -7.38
N LEU A 32 15.16 15.30 -6.26
CA LEU A 32 14.70 14.83 -4.96
C LEU A 32 13.18 14.76 -4.88
N GLU A 33 12.48 15.78 -5.39
CA GLU A 33 11.02 15.83 -5.38
C GLU A 33 10.38 14.77 -6.31
N PRO A 34 10.78 14.60 -7.59
CA PRO A 34 10.30 13.51 -8.44
C PRO A 34 10.54 12.12 -7.85
N LEU A 35 11.71 11.88 -7.25
CA LEU A 35 12.01 10.61 -6.61
C LEU A 35 11.13 10.38 -5.38
N ALA A 36 11.00 11.39 -4.51
CA ALA A 36 10.12 11.30 -3.33
C ALA A 36 8.66 11.06 -3.74
N PHE A 37 8.18 11.72 -4.78
CA PHE A 37 6.84 11.52 -5.34
C PHE A 37 6.65 10.09 -5.88
N ALA A 38 7.62 9.57 -6.63
CA ALA A 38 7.57 8.20 -7.14
C ALA A 38 7.50 7.17 -6.01
N LEU A 39 8.34 7.33 -4.98
CA LEU A 39 8.35 6.47 -3.79
C LEU A 39 7.04 6.57 -3.00
N TRP A 40 6.48 7.77 -2.88
CA TRP A 40 5.18 7.97 -2.25
C TRP A 40 4.06 7.26 -3.02
N CYS A 41 3.98 7.44 -4.35
CA CYS A 41 3.02 6.76 -5.22
C CYS A 41 3.16 5.23 -5.14
N GLN A 42 4.38 4.69 -5.15
CA GLN A 42 4.63 3.27 -5.02
C GLN A 42 4.05 2.71 -3.70
N ARG A 43 4.23 3.44 -2.59
CA ARG A 43 3.76 3.02 -1.27
C ARG A 43 2.26 3.23 -1.06
N ALA A 44 1.69 4.27 -1.67
CA ALA A 44 0.31 4.68 -1.46
C ALA A 44 -0.68 4.04 -2.45
N SER A 45 -0.25 3.72 -3.67
CA SER A 45 -1.16 3.21 -4.71
C SER A 45 -1.92 1.93 -4.33
N PRO A 46 -1.36 0.93 -3.61
CA PRO A 46 -2.15 -0.21 -3.13
C PRO A 46 -3.32 0.19 -2.23
N TRP A 47 -3.14 1.25 -1.43
CA TRP A 47 -4.20 1.77 -0.56
C TRP A 47 -5.25 2.52 -1.34
N TRP A 48 -4.85 3.37 -2.29
CA TRP A 48 -5.80 4.07 -3.15
C TRP A 48 -6.66 3.10 -3.95
N ILE A 49 -6.05 2.05 -4.52
CA ILE A 49 -6.77 1.02 -5.25
C ILE A 49 -7.78 0.33 -4.32
N GLY A 50 -7.35 -0.16 -3.16
CA GLY A 50 -8.23 -0.84 -2.22
C GLY A 50 -9.35 0.06 -1.66
N ASP A 51 -9.07 1.33 -1.36
CA ASP A 51 -10.06 2.28 -0.84
C ASP A 51 -11.08 2.66 -1.92
N LEU A 52 -10.65 2.89 -3.17
CA LEU A 52 -11.55 3.15 -4.29
C LEU A 52 -12.43 1.94 -4.60
N LEU A 53 -11.86 0.72 -4.56
CA LEU A 53 -12.63 -0.50 -4.76
C LEU A 53 -13.71 -0.67 -3.69
N ASN A 54 -13.36 -0.52 -2.41
CA ASN A 54 -14.31 -0.62 -1.31
C ASN A 54 -15.40 0.45 -1.37
N ALA A 55 -15.03 1.72 -1.60
CA ALA A 55 -16.00 2.82 -1.68
C ALA A 55 -16.91 2.71 -2.92
N GLY A 56 -16.37 2.21 -4.05
CA GLY A 56 -17.14 1.94 -5.26
C GLY A 56 -18.15 0.82 -5.06
N ASP A 57 -17.72 -0.31 -4.50
CA ASP A 57 -18.59 -1.45 -4.18
C ASP A 57 -19.68 -1.06 -3.17
N GLU A 58 -19.34 -0.33 -2.10
CA GLU A 58 -20.34 0.17 -1.13
C GLU A 58 -21.41 1.04 -1.78
N ARG A 59 -21.02 1.88 -2.75
CA ARG A 59 -21.93 2.85 -3.38
C ARG A 59 -22.75 2.29 -4.53
N PHE A 60 -22.18 1.33 -5.29
CA PHE A 60 -22.72 0.92 -6.58
C PHE A 60 -22.88 -0.60 -6.72
N GLY A 61 -22.32 -1.39 -5.79
CA GLY A 61 -22.37 -2.85 -5.77
C GLY A 61 -21.89 -3.49 -7.07
N GLU A 62 -22.65 -4.49 -7.54
CA GLU A 62 -22.37 -5.29 -8.73
C GLU A 62 -22.04 -4.46 -9.98
N ALA A 63 -22.69 -3.30 -10.16
CA ALA A 63 -22.46 -2.44 -11.32
C ALA A 63 -21.01 -1.90 -11.36
N PHE A 64 -20.40 -1.65 -10.20
CA PHE A 64 -19.02 -1.22 -10.11
C PHE A 64 -18.04 -2.37 -10.31
N SER A 65 -18.35 -3.56 -9.80
CA SER A 65 -17.59 -4.79 -10.07
C SER A 65 -17.50 -5.07 -11.57
N GLN A 66 -18.64 -4.99 -12.28
CA GLN A 66 -18.69 -5.14 -13.74
C GLN A 66 -17.89 -4.04 -14.47
N ALA A 67 -17.97 -2.79 -14.01
CA ALA A 67 -17.19 -1.69 -14.60
C ALA A 67 -15.67 -1.83 -14.40
N CYS A 68 -15.24 -2.60 -13.40
CA CYS A 68 -13.83 -2.90 -13.14
C CYS A 68 -13.29 -4.05 -13.99
N GLU A 69 -14.15 -4.84 -14.65
CA GLU A 69 -13.74 -5.95 -15.50
C GLU A 69 -12.81 -5.46 -16.63
N GLY A 70 -11.65 -6.11 -16.76
CA GLY A 70 -10.64 -5.74 -17.76
C GLY A 70 -9.73 -4.57 -17.36
N LEU A 71 -10.04 -3.81 -16.30
CA LEU A 71 -9.14 -2.80 -15.73
C LEU A 71 -8.18 -3.40 -14.69
N ILE A 72 -8.66 -4.39 -13.95
CA ILE A 72 -7.92 -5.09 -12.90
C ILE A 72 -8.31 -6.57 -12.91
N SER A 73 -7.39 -7.48 -12.62
CA SER A 73 -7.74 -8.89 -12.51
C SER A 73 -8.59 -9.14 -11.26
N GLY A 74 -9.46 -10.16 -11.29
CA GLY A 74 -10.27 -10.52 -10.12
C GLY A 74 -9.41 -10.84 -8.88
N GLU A 75 -8.24 -11.46 -9.08
CA GLU A 75 -7.28 -11.72 -7.99
C GLU A 75 -6.74 -10.41 -7.38
N GLN A 76 -6.33 -9.46 -8.21
CA GLN A 76 -5.81 -8.17 -7.75
C GLN A 76 -6.89 -7.36 -7.04
N LEU A 77 -8.11 -7.34 -7.61
CA LEU A 77 -9.27 -6.69 -7.02
C LEU A 77 -9.51 -7.22 -5.60
N GLN A 78 -9.71 -8.53 -5.47
CA GLN A 78 -9.93 -9.17 -4.17
C GLN A 78 -8.78 -8.88 -3.20
N ARG A 79 -7.52 -8.95 -3.67
CA ARG A 79 -6.35 -8.68 -2.82
C ARG A 79 -6.36 -7.26 -2.26
N TYR A 80 -6.55 -6.23 -3.08
CA TYR A 80 -6.51 -4.85 -2.60
C TYR A 80 -7.71 -4.49 -1.74
N GLU A 81 -8.91 -4.84 -2.20
CA GLU A 81 -10.17 -4.60 -1.51
C GLU A 81 -10.15 -5.22 -0.11
N SER A 82 -9.78 -6.51 -0.04
CA SER A 82 -9.83 -7.29 1.19
C SER A 82 -8.83 -6.81 2.25
N ILE A 83 -7.63 -6.37 1.84
CA ILE A 83 -6.66 -5.80 2.77
C ILE A 83 -7.07 -4.40 3.23
N ALA A 84 -7.51 -3.53 2.32
CA ALA A 84 -7.96 -2.18 2.67
C ALA A 84 -9.17 -2.19 3.61
N ARG A 85 -10.09 -3.15 3.42
CA ARG A 85 -11.26 -3.35 4.28
C ARG A 85 -10.87 -3.85 5.68
N ARG A 86 -9.95 -4.82 5.76
CA ARG A 86 -9.56 -5.43 7.04
C ARG A 86 -8.60 -4.59 7.87
N VAL A 87 -7.83 -3.71 7.22
CA VAL A 87 -6.91 -2.77 7.87
C VAL A 87 -7.44 -1.35 7.69
N PRO A 88 -8.28 -0.86 8.62
CA PRO A 88 -8.92 0.45 8.50
C PRO A 88 -7.87 1.56 8.51
N GLN A 89 -8.20 2.73 7.96
CA GLN A 89 -7.29 3.88 7.84
C GLN A 89 -6.62 4.24 9.18
N ALA A 90 -7.35 4.17 10.30
CA ALA A 90 -6.83 4.43 11.64
C ALA A 90 -5.73 3.46 12.12
N ASN A 91 -5.64 2.27 11.51
CA ASN A 91 -4.61 1.27 11.82
C ASN A 91 -3.41 1.35 10.86
N ARG A 92 -3.53 2.08 9.75
CA ARG A 92 -2.48 2.17 8.73
C ARG A 92 -1.39 3.11 9.20
N ARG A 93 -0.16 2.68 9.05
CA ARG A 93 1.03 3.50 9.30
C ARG A 93 1.64 3.83 7.94
N ALA A 94 1.93 5.11 7.69
CA ALA A 94 3.03 5.49 6.77
C ALA A 94 4.34 4.88 7.34
N ALA A 95 5.57 5.18 6.95
CA ALA A 95 6.75 4.36 7.36
C ALA A 95 6.71 2.82 7.01
N LEU A 96 5.66 2.05 7.31
CA LEU A 96 5.51 0.65 6.99
C LEU A 96 5.04 0.40 5.55
N SER A 97 5.36 -0.79 5.04
CA SER A 97 4.96 -1.24 3.70
C SER A 97 3.52 -1.76 3.69
N TRP A 98 2.86 -1.76 2.53
CA TRP A 98 1.56 -2.41 2.37
C TRP A 98 1.61 -3.90 2.75
N SER A 99 2.71 -4.59 2.42
CA SER A 99 2.92 -6.01 2.76
C SER A 99 2.99 -6.26 4.28
N ALA A 100 3.52 -5.31 5.06
CA ALA A 100 3.47 -5.38 6.52
C ALA A 100 2.02 -5.36 7.01
N HIS A 101 1.20 -4.44 6.51
CA HIS A 101 -0.22 -4.39 6.86
C HIS A 101 -0.98 -5.64 6.41
N ALA A 102 -0.68 -6.15 5.22
CA ALA A 102 -1.28 -7.38 4.72
C ALA A 102 -0.98 -8.59 5.63
N ALA A 103 0.19 -8.61 6.29
CA ALA A 103 0.56 -9.68 7.23
C ALA A 103 -0.32 -9.70 8.50
N VAL A 104 -0.81 -8.55 8.95
CA VAL A 104 -1.67 -8.43 10.15
C VAL A 104 -3.16 -8.36 9.83
N ALA A 105 -3.56 -8.33 8.55
CA ALA A 105 -4.95 -8.12 8.16
C ALA A 105 -5.96 -9.15 8.71
N ARG A 106 -5.51 -10.31 9.18
CA ARG A 106 -6.37 -11.33 9.81
C ARG A 106 -6.46 -11.21 11.34
N LEU A 107 -5.71 -10.29 11.95
CA LEU A 107 -5.79 -9.97 13.38
C LEU A 107 -6.99 -9.06 13.66
N SER A 108 -7.41 -9.02 14.93
CA SER A 108 -8.36 -8.02 15.41
C SER A 108 -7.80 -6.60 15.24
N GLY A 109 -8.68 -5.61 15.13
CA GLY A 109 -8.26 -4.21 14.93
C GLY A 109 -7.28 -3.69 16.00
N ASP A 110 -7.43 -4.14 17.25
CA ASP A 110 -6.55 -3.75 18.35
C ASP A 110 -5.16 -4.37 18.22
N LEU A 111 -5.10 -5.67 17.94
CA LEU A 111 -3.84 -6.37 17.71
C LEU A 111 -3.12 -5.87 16.46
N GLN A 112 -3.84 -5.50 15.40
CA GLN A 112 -3.23 -4.85 14.24
C GLN A 112 -2.48 -3.58 14.66
N ARG A 113 -3.10 -2.69 15.45
CA ARG A 113 -2.46 -1.44 15.90
C ARG A 113 -1.22 -1.72 16.72
N GLU A 114 -1.31 -2.61 17.69
CA GLU A 114 -0.20 -2.98 18.58
C GLU A 114 0.99 -3.55 17.79
N VAL A 115 0.72 -4.54 16.92
CA VAL A 115 1.77 -5.21 16.14
C VAL A 115 2.42 -4.26 15.14
N LEU A 116 1.64 -3.42 14.47
CA LEU A 116 2.18 -2.42 13.53
C LEU A 116 2.99 -1.35 14.27
N GLU A 117 2.59 -0.95 15.47
CA GLU A 117 3.37 -0.01 16.29
C GLU A 117 4.73 -0.58 16.67
N LEU A 118 4.76 -1.85 17.06
CA LEU A 118 6.02 -2.54 17.38
C LEU A 118 6.87 -2.74 16.13
N ALA A 119 6.26 -3.02 14.98
CA ALA A 119 6.97 -3.11 13.71
C ALA A 119 7.72 -1.82 13.38
N GLU A 120 7.04 -0.69 13.55
CA GLU A 120 7.60 0.63 13.27
C GLU A 120 8.74 0.94 14.25
N ARG A 121 8.57 0.64 15.54
CA ARG A 121 9.60 0.85 16.57
C ARG A 121 10.84 -0.02 16.39
N HIS A 122 10.66 -1.30 16.05
CA HIS A 122 11.73 -2.29 15.99
C HIS A 122 12.25 -2.53 14.56
N GLY A 123 11.74 -1.80 13.57
CA GLY A 123 12.15 -1.96 12.17
C GLY A 123 11.83 -3.33 11.57
N TRP A 124 10.76 -4.00 12.02
CA TRP A 124 10.42 -5.33 11.51
C TRP A 124 9.99 -5.29 10.05
N ASP A 125 10.53 -6.22 9.26
CA ASP A 125 10.10 -6.41 7.89
C ASP A 125 8.76 -7.19 7.81
N SER A 126 8.23 -7.30 6.59
CA SER A 126 6.97 -8.01 6.36
C SER A 126 7.03 -9.53 6.61
N VAL A 127 8.22 -10.13 6.60
CA VAL A 127 8.41 -11.57 6.85
C VAL A 127 8.29 -11.84 8.34
N GLU A 128 9.01 -11.07 9.14
CA GLU A 128 8.96 -11.13 10.60
C GLU A 128 7.56 -10.79 11.12
N LEU A 129 6.92 -9.77 10.53
CA LEU A 129 5.56 -9.42 10.90
C LEU A 129 4.56 -10.55 10.63
N ARG A 130 4.74 -11.28 9.52
CA ARG A 130 3.89 -12.42 9.17
C ARG A 130 4.09 -13.59 10.14
N ARG A 131 5.34 -13.86 10.56
CA ARG A 131 5.64 -14.88 11.57
C ARG A 131 4.94 -14.54 12.89
N ARG A 132 5.12 -13.31 13.35
CA ARG A 132 4.54 -12.80 14.60
C ARG A 132 3.02 -12.75 14.58
N ALA A 133 2.40 -12.30 13.49
CA ALA A 133 0.95 -12.28 13.33
C ALA A 133 0.34 -13.69 13.34
N ARG A 134 1.04 -14.71 12.81
CA ARG A 134 0.58 -16.10 12.88
C ARG A 134 0.63 -16.66 14.30
N ALA A 135 1.70 -16.39 15.05
CA ALA A 135 1.81 -16.79 16.45
C ALA A 135 0.68 -16.16 17.30
N ALA A 136 0.42 -14.86 17.11
CA ALA A 136 -0.68 -14.16 17.79
C ALA A 136 -2.06 -14.76 17.47
N GLN A 137 -2.29 -15.26 16.25
CA GLN A 137 -3.55 -15.95 15.89
C GLN A 137 -3.71 -17.31 16.57
N GLN A 138 -2.60 -17.96 16.95
CA GLN A 138 -2.59 -19.26 17.62
C GLN A 138 -2.75 -19.13 19.14
N GLY A 139 -2.99 -17.92 19.66
CA GLY A 139 -3.13 -17.66 21.08
C GLY A 139 -1.80 -17.69 21.84
N GLU A 140 -0.68 -17.68 21.12
CA GLU A 140 0.63 -17.53 21.78
C GLU A 140 0.72 -16.12 22.38
N PRO A 141 1.15 -15.98 23.65
CA PRO A 141 1.34 -14.68 24.28
C PRO A 141 2.23 -13.81 23.41
N TRP A 142 1.74 -12.63 23.06
CA TRP A 142 2.54 -11.64 22.36
C TRP A 142 3.76 -11.28 23.20
N ARG A 143 4.96 -11.69 22.74
CA ARG A 143 6.22 -11.37 23.38
C ARG A 143 7.04 -10.50 22.42
N PRO A 144 7.10 -9.18 22.62
CA PRO A 144 8.12 -8.38 21.95
C PRO A 144 9.48 -8.92 22.40
N ASP A 145 10.34 -9.22 21.43
CA ASP A 145 11.67 -9.78 21.71
C ASP A 145 12.53 -8.67 22.31
N PRO A 146 13.13 -8.83 23.51
CA PRO A 146 13.82 -7.74 24.20
C PRO A 146 15.14 -7.28 23.54
N GLY A 147 15.42 -7.66 22.29
CA GLY A 147 16.75 -7.60 21.70
C GLY A 147 16.90 -6.97 20.32
N GLN A 148 15.95 -6.19 19.81
CA GLN A 148 16.17 -5.44 18.56
C GLN A 148 15.80 -3.96 18.77
N GLY A 149 16.80 -3.22 19.24
CA GLY A 149 16.84 -1.76 19.26
C GLY A 149 17.71 -1.23 18.12
#